data_AF-A0A3M2FNU6-F1
#
_entry.id   AF-A0A3M2FNU6-F1
#
_cell.length_a   1.000
_cell.length_b   1.000
_cell.length_c   1.000
_cell.angle_alpha   90.00
_cell.angle_beta   90.00
_cell.angle_gamma   90.00
#
_symmetry.space_group_name_H-M   'P 1'
#
loop_
_entity.id
_entity.type
_entity.pdbx_description
1 polymer ?
#
loop_
_entity_poly.entity_id
_entity_poly.type
_entity_poly.pdbx_seq_one_letter_code
_entity_poly.pdbx_strand_id
1 'polypeptide(L)' 'MGILNVTPDSFWDGGRYQHLDAALRRAEAMLEEGAAIIDVGGESSRPAGSV' A
#
# COMPACT_ATOMS: atom_id res chain seq x y z
N MET A 1 6.44 -10.76 -4.82
CA MET A 1 6.58 -9.85 -3.68
C MET A 1 5.68 -8.65 -3.95
N GLY A 2 4.74 -8.35 -3.07
CA GLY A 2 3.82 -7.22 -3.19
C GLY A 2 4.17 -6.09 -2.21
N ILE A 3 3.87 -4.85 -2.58
CA ILE A 3 4.06 -3.66 -1.72
C ILE A 3 2.68 -3.05 -1.44
N LEU A 4 2.33 -2.93 -0.16
CA LEU A 4 1.05 -2.39 0.32
C LEU A 4 1.31 -1.15 1.18
N ASN A 5 1.08 0.03 0.61
CA ASN A 5 1.19 1.29 1.35
C ASN A 5 -0.16 1.65 1.98
N VAL A 6 -0.18 1.77 3.30
CA VAL A 6 -1.35 2.08 4.12
C VAL A 6 -1.17 3.48 4.72
N THR A 7 -1.08 4.48 3.83
CA THR A 7 -0.81 5.87 4.24
C THR A 7 -1.59 6.86 3.37
N PRO A 8 -2.11 7.98 3.92
CA PRO A 8 -2.89 8.97 3.18
C PRO A 8 -2.18 9.63 2.01
N ASP A 9 -0.87 9.71 2.09
CA ASP A 9 0.03 10.41 1.18
C ASP A 9 0.85 9.45 0.31
N SER A 10 0.35 8.22 0.12
CA SER A 10 0.98 7.24 -0.76
C SER A 10 1.10 7.79 -2.17
N PHE A 11 2.34 7.83 -2.68
CA PHE A 11 2.67 8.40 -3.98
C PHE A 11 1.98 7.68 -5.15
N TRP A 12 1.73 6.37 -5.02
CA TRP A 12 1.25 5.52 -6.11
C TRP A 12 -0.24 5.19 -6.04
N ASP A 13 -0.79 5.03 -4.83
CA ASP A 13 -2.18 4.61 -4.66
C ASP A 13 -3.11 5.73 -4.18
N GLY A 14 -2.59 6.89 -3.79
CA GLY A 14 -3.37 8.04 -3.33
C GLY A 14 -4.13 7.79 -2.04
N GLY A 15 -3.66 6.86 -1.20
CA GLY A 15 -4.31 6.48 0.05
C GLY A 15 -5.51 5.56 -0.13
N ARG A 16 -5.60 4.82 -1.25
CA ARG A 16 -6.70 3.87 -1.54
C ARG A 16 -6.83 2.74 -0.51
N TYR A 17 -5.78 2.46 0.25
CA TYR A 17 -5.74 1.36 1.21
C TYR A 17 -5.67 1.82 2.68
N GLN A 18 -5.96 3.09 2.97
CA GLN A 18 -5.88 3.64 4.32
C GLN A 18 -6.81 2.99 5.35
N HIS A 19 -7.94 2.44 4.90
CA HIS A 19 -8.86 1.72 5.79
C HIS A 19 -8.47 0.25 5.85
N LEU A 20 -8.53 -0.33 7.06
CA LEU A 20 -8.14 -1.72 7.33
C LEU A 20 -8.76 -2.70 6.31
N ASP A 21 -10.06 -2.59 6.04
CA ASP A 21 -10.74 -3.48 5.10
C ASP A 21 -10.21 -3.36 3.67
N ALA A 22 -9.81 -2.15 3.25
CA ALA A 22 -9.22 -1.94 1.93
C ALA A 22 -7.80 -2.51 1.83
N ALA A 23 -7.00 -2.35 2.90
CA ALA A 23 -5.68 -2.95 3.01
C ALA A 23 -5.77 -4.50 2.97
N LEU A 24 -6.72 -5.09 3.71
CA LEU A 24 -6.93 -6.53 3.74
C LEU A 24 -7.34 -7.08 2.37
N ARG A 25 -8.32 -6.46 1.70
CA ARG A 25 -8.72 -6.88 0.34
C ARG A 25 -7.56 -6.78 -0.65
N ARG A 26 -6.70 -5.77 -0.53
CA ARG A 26 -5.53 -5.65 -1.41
C ARG A 26 -4.49 -6.73 -1.10
N ALA A 27 -4.27 -7.06 0.17
CA ALA A 27 -3.38 -8.15 0.56
C ALA A 27 -3.88 -9.49 0.02
N GLU A 28 -5.19 -9.78 0.12
CA GLU A 28 -5.80 -10.97 -0.51
C GLU A 28 -5.55 -11.02 -2.01
N ALA A 29 -5.82 -9.93 -2.73
CA ALA A 29 -5.56 -9.86 -4.17
C ALA A 29 -4.07 -10.11 -4.50
N MET A 30 -3.13 -9.58 -3.69
CA MET A 30 -1.69 -9.85 -3.88
C MET A 30 -1.35 -11.33 -3.68
N LEU A 31 -1.98 -12.00 -2.72
CA LEU A 31 -1.79 -13.45 -2.52
C LEU A 31 -2.30 -14.24 -3.73
N GLU A 32 -3.48 -13.89 -4.25
CA GLU A 32 -4.05 -14.50 -5.46
C GLU A 32 -3.18 -14.25 -6.71
N GLU A 33 -2.56 -13.06 -6.81
CA GLU A 33 -1.57 -12.71 -7.84
C GLU A 33 -0.22 -13.46 -7.66
N GLY A 34 -0.05 -14.25 -6.59
CA GLY A 34 1.12 -15.07 -6.34
C GLY A 34 2.22 -14.40 -5.51
N ALA A 35 1.90 -13.35 -4.73
CA ALA A 35 2.87 -12.73 -3.83
C ALA A 35 3.22 -13.68 -2.67
N ALA A 36 4.45 -14.18 -2.66
CA ALA A 36 4.98 -14.97 -1.54
C ALA A 36 5.30 -14.13 -0.28
N ILE A 37 5.51 -12.82 -0.45
CA ILE A 37 5.84 -11.85 0.61
C ILE A 37 5.11 -10.55 0.28
N ILE A 38 4.57 -9.90 1.31
CA ILE A 38 3.96 -8.56 1.24
C ILE A 38 4.73 -7.64 2.17
N ASP A 39 5.23 -6.53 1.65
CA ASP A 39 5.86 -5.45 2.40
C ASP A 39 4.82 -4.36 2.69
N VAL A 40 4.64 -4.01 3.96
CA VAL A 40 3.57 -3.11 4.42
C VAL A 40 4.20 -1.83 4.97
N GLY A 41 3.93 -0.70 4.30
CA GLY A 41 4.42 0.62 4.68
C GLY A 41 3.30 1.52 5.24
N GLY A 42 3.44 1.99 6.48
CA GLY A 42 2.48 2.93 7.11
C GLY A 42 2.89 4.40 7.04
N GLU A 43 4.05 4.70 6.46
CA GLU A 43 4.59 6.06 6.33
C GLU A 43 5.13 6.24 4.90
N SER A 44 4.84 7.39 4.30
CA SER A 44 5.35 7.72 2.97
C SER A 44 6.77 8.24 3.06
N SER A 45 7.68 7.68 2.26
CA SER A 45 9.02 8.23 2.05
C SER A 45 9.06 9.31 0.96
N ARG A 46 7.89 9.86 0.58
CA ARG A 46 7.79 10.89 -0.45
C ARG A 46 8.61 12.12 -0.05
N PRO A 47 9.47 12.65 -0.94
CA PRO A 47 10.19 13.89 -0.66
C PRO A 47 9.24 15.07 -0.44
N ALA A 48 9.43 15.80 0.66
CA ALA A 48 8.69 17.02 0.94
C ALA A 48 8.89 18.05 -0.19
N GLY A 49 7.80 18.53 -0.79
CA GLY A 49 7.82 19.60 -1.80
C GLY A 49 7.58 19.18 -3.26
N SER A 50 7.25 17.92 -3.53
CA SER A 50 6.82 17.50 -4.87
C SER A 50 5.35 17.87 -5.10
N VAL A 51 5.12 19.09 -5.61
CA VAL A 51 3.86 19.55 -6.24
C VAL A 51 3.53 18.76 -7.49
#